data_AF-D2HXT1-F1
#
_entry.id   AF-D2HXT1-F1
#
_cell.length_a   1.000
_cell.length_b   1.000
_cell.length_c   1.000
_cell.angle_alpha   90.00
_cell.angle_beta   90.00
_cell.angle_gamma   90.00
#
_symmetry.space_group_name_H-M   'P 1'
#
loop_
_entity.id
_entity.type
_entity.pdbx_description
1 polymer ?
#
loop_
_entity_poly.entity_id
_entity_poly.type
_entity_poly.pdbx_seq_one_letter_code
_entity_poly.pdbx_strand_id
1 'polypeptide(L)'
;RPRRAEQLLFLGIMVTTAAVISLLFYALLWKAGNLTDLPNLRIGFYNFCLWDEGTGSLRCHQFPELEALGVPRVGLALARLGVYGALVFTLFVPLPLFLAWCNSNEGEWQLAVGFLAMSSMLLASGLGLFLTYTWKWIRLSLLGSGFLALGVAQALLILLLMATVVFPPRAEEKSELDSC
;
A
#
# COMPACT_ATOMS: atom_id res chain seq x y z
N ARG A 1 -31.16 16.99 4.39
CA ARG A 1 -29.78 17.49 4.68
C ARG A 1 -28.80 16.39 5.14
N PRO A 2 -29.13 15.44 6.04
CA PRO A 2 -28.16 14.40 6.49
C PRO A 2 -27.73 13.45 5.35
N ARG A 3 -28.67 12.99 4.52
CA ARG A 3 -28.44 12.06 3.39
C ARG A 3 -27.37 12.51 2.38
N ARG A 4 -27.22 13.83 2.14
CA ARG A 4 -26.22 14.37 1.20
C ARG A 4 -24.80 14.36 1.79
N ALA A 5 -24.68 14.55 3.11
CA ALA A 5 -23.39 14.49 3.79
C ALA A 5 -22.84 13.06 3.83
N GLU A 6 -23.72 12.08 4.07
CA GLU A 6 -23.37 10.65 4.06
C GLU A 6 -22.94 10.18 2.67
N GLN A 7 -23.66 10.59 1.61
CA GLN A 7 -23.26 10.31 0.23
C GLN A 7 -21.89 10.91 -0.14
N LEU A 8 -21.61 12.14 0.30
CA LEU A 8 -20.31 12.78 0.07
C LEU A 8 -19.19 12.08 0.84
N LEU A 9 -19.47 11.60 2.05
CA LEU A 9 -18.52 10.86 2.86
C LEU A 9 -18.18 9.51 2.21
N PHE A 10 -19.20 8.76 1.76
CA PHE A 10 -19.00 7.50 1.05
C PHE A 10 -18.24 7.69 -0.27
N LEU A 11 -18.60 8.72 -1.05
CA LEU A 11 -17.86 9.07 -2.25
C LEU A 11 -16.40 9.41 -1.93
N GLY A 12 -16.14 10.13 -0.83
CA GLY A 12 -14.80 10.40 -0.33
C GLY A 12 -14.02 9.11 -0.03
N ILE A 13 -14.62 8.17 0.71
CA ILE A 13 -14.02 6.86 1.01
C ILE A 13 -13.69 6.10 -0.29
N MET A 14 -14.60 6.08 -1.26
CA MET A 14 -14.37 5.39 -2.54
C MET A 14 -13.25 6.03 -3.36
N VAL A 15 -13.23 7.37 -3.44
CA VAL A 15 -12.16 8.11 -4.14
C VAL A 15 -10.81 7.89 -3.46
N THR A 16 -10.76 7.96 -2.12
CA THR A 16 -9.52 7.70 -1.38
C THR A 16 -9.07 6.25 -1.57
N THR A 17 -9.98 5.28 -1.58
CA THR A 17 -9.66 3.86 -1.85
C THR A 17 -9.05 3.69 -3.25
N ALA A 18 -9.65 4.30 -4.28
CA ALA A 18 -9.10 4.28 -5.64
C ALA A 18 -7.72 4.96 -5.72
N ALA A 19 -7.51 6.05 -4.99
CA ALA A 19 -6.22 6.75 -4.92
C ALA A 19 -5.13 5.86 -4.29
N VAL A 20 -5.44 5.17 -3.18
CA VAL A 20 -4.53 4.20 -2.55
C VAL A 20 -4.16 3.09 -3.52
N ILE A 21 -5.15 2.46 -4.16
CA ILE A 21 -4.92 1.39 -5.15
C ILE A 21 -3.99 1.90 -6.25
N SER A 22 -4.26 3.09 -6.80
CA SER A 22 -3.45 3.70 -7.85
C SER A 22 -2.00 3.95 -7.42
N LEU A 23 -1.79 4.44 -6.19
CA LEU A 23 -0.46 4.67 -5.63
C LEU A 23 0.31 3.37 -5.43
N LEU A 24 -0.37 2.32 -4.94
CA LEU A 24 0.24 0.99 -4.77
C LEU A 24 0.61 0.39 -6.13
N PHE A 25 -0.26 0.46 -7.13
CA PHE A 25 0.06 0.05 -8.51
C PHE A 25 1.24 0.82 -9.09
N TYR A 26 1.23 2.15 -8.92
CA TYR A 26 2.30 3.01 -9.39
C TYR A 26 3.64 2.63 -8.76
N ALA A 27 3.68 2.48 -7.44
CA ALA A 27 4.93 2.16 -6.75
C ALA A 27 5.41 0.72 -7.04
N LEU A 28 4.51 -0.26 -6.98
CA LEU A 28 4.88 -1.68 -6.96
C LEU A 28 4.99 -2.30 -8.35
N LEU A 29 4.15 -1.86 -9.30
CA LEU A 29 4.14 -2.39 -10.66
C LEU A 29 4.82 -1.43 -11.63
N TRP A 30 4.38 -0.16 -11.68
CA TRP A 30 4.92 0.80 -12.65
C TRP A 30 6.37 1.18 -12.36
N LYS A 31 6.71 1.45 -11.09
CA LYS A 31 8.07 1.71 -10.62
C LYS A 31 8.83 0.44 -10.23
N ALA A 32 8.28 -0.73 -10.55
CA ALA A 32 8.87 -2.04 -10.25
C ALA A 32 9.26 -2.26 -8.77
N GLY A 33 8.58 -1.54 -7.85
CA GLY A 33 8.90 -1.61 -6.43
C GLY A 33 10.24 -0.97 -6.06
N ASN A 34 10.79 -0.09 -6.91
CA ASN A 34 12.02 0.64 -6.63
C ASN A 34 11.73 1.82 -5.68
N LEU A 35 12.36 1.80 -4.50
CA LEU A 35 12.34 2.90 -3.54
C LEU A 35 13.30 4.01 -3.97
N THR A 36 14.41 3.64 -4.59
CA THR A 36 15.43 4.54 -5.13
C THR A 36 15.73 4.12 -6.56
N ASP A 37 15.71 5.07 -7.49
CA ASP A 37 15.96 4.85 -8.92
C ASP A 37 16.84 5.98 -9.47
N LEU A 38 18.10 6.00 -9.03
CA LEU A 38 19.14 6.91 -9.49
C LEU A 38 20.09 6.18 -10.45
N PRO A 39 20.80 6.92 -11.35
CA PRO A 39 21.76 6.33 -12.28
C PRO A 39 22.92 5.59 -11.59
N ASN A 40 23.19 5.90 -10.32
CA ASN A 40 24.27 5.29 -9.54
C ASN A 40 23.73 4.40 -8.40
N LEU A 41 22.41 4.30 -8.23
CA LEU A 41 21.82 3.51 -7.15
C LEU A 41 20.38 3.11 -7.46
N ARG A 42 20.10 1.82 -7.53
CA ARG A 42 18.74 1.30 -7.68
C ARG A 42 18.44 0.29 -6.58
N ILE A 43 17.55 0.65 -5.67
CA ILE A 43 17.13 -0.22 -4.56
C ILE A 43 15.63 -0.38 -4.62
N GLY A 44 15.19 -1.61 -4.72
CA GLY A 44 13.79 -2.01 -4.76
C GLY A 44 13.59 -3.42 -4.23
N PHE A 45 12.33 -3.82 -4.12
CA PHE A 45 12.00 -5.14 -3.58
C PHE A 45 12.57 -6.28 -4.42
N TYR A 46 12.64 -6.12 -5.75
CA TYR A 46 13.19 -7.12 -6.69
C TYR A 46 14.52 -6.72 -7.31
N ASN A 47 14.82 -5.42 -7.37
CA ASN A 47 16.03 -4.90 -8.01
C ASN A 47 16.97 -4.34 -6.95
N PHE A 48 18.18 -4.85 -6.88
CA PHE A 48 19.19 -4.35 -5.96
C PHE A 48 20.49 -4.12 -6.71
N CYS A 49 20.71 -2.89 -7.19
CA CYS A 49 21.85 -2.53 -8.01
C CYS A 49 22.63 -1.39 -7.37
N LEU A 50 23.92 -1.65 -7.15
CA LEU A 50 24.87 -0.70 -6.57
C LEU A 50 25.86 -0.26 -7.65
N TRP A 51 26.43 0.94 -7.50
CA TRP A 51 27.50 1.40 -8.36
C TRP A 51 28.78 0.58 -8.13
N ASP A 52 29.34 0.02 -9.19
CA ASP A 52 30.63 -0.68 -9.17
C ASP A 52 31.69 0.24 -9.79
N GLU A 53 32.62 0.72 -8.96
CA GLU A 53 33.72 1.58 -9.41
C GLU A 53 34.68 0.84 -10.36
N GLY A 54 34.77 -0.49 -10.26
CA GLY A 54 35.65 -1.29 -11.10
C GLY A 54 35.15 -1.44 -12.54
N THR A 55 33.83 -1.46 -12.75
CA THR A 55 33.22 -1.55 -14.09
C THR A 55 32.68 -0.20 -14.58
N GLY A 56 32.66 0.83 -13.74
CA GLY A 56 32.08 2.13 -14.05
C GLY A 56 30.59 2.05 -14.38
N SER A 57 29.88 1.08 -13.81
CA SER A 57 28.49 0.78 -14.16
C SER A 57 27.69 0.25 -12.96
N LEU A 58 26.36 0.29 -13.07
CA LEU A 58 25.46 -0.31 -12.09
C LEU A 58 25.54 -1.84 -12.16
N ARG A 59 25.90 -2.47 -11.05
CA ARG A 59 25.90 -3.93 -10.89
C ARG A 59 24.73 -4.36 -10.03
N CYS A 60 23.86 -5.22 -10.58
CA CYS A 60 22.73 -5.78 -9.86
C CYS A 60 23.13 -7.06 -9.14
N HIS A 61 22.84 -7.11 -7.84
CA HIS A 61 23.14 -8.22 -6.96
C HIS A 61 21.94 -9.15 -6.86
N GLN A 62 22.23 -10.45 -6.86
CA GLN A 62 21.26 -11.50 -6.58
C GLN A 62 21.72 -12.32 -5.37
N PHE A 63 20.90 -13.25 -4.89
CA PHE A 63 21.36 -14.20 -3.88
C PHE A 63 22.37 -15.18 -4.51
N PRO A 64 23.50 -15.49 -3.84
CA PRO A 64 23.80 -15.27 -2.42
C PRO A 64 24.51 -13.93 -2.08
N GLU A 65 24.87 -13.11 -3.07
CA GLU A 65 25.61 -11.86 -2.86
C GLU A 65 24.86 -10.87 -1.95
N LEU A 66 23.55 -10.75 -2.12
CA LEU A 66 22.66 -9.96 -1.25
C LEU A 66 22.73 -10.38 0.23
N GLU A 67 22.83 -11.68 0.50
CA GLU A 67 22.96 -12.22 1.86
C GLU A 67 24.33 -11.86 2.45
N ALA A 68 25.41 -11.96 1.66
CA ALA A 68 26.73 -11.51 2.08
C ALA A 68 26.77 -10.00 2.36
N LEU A 69 25.92 -9.23 1.68
CA LEU A 69 25.70 -7.81 1.94
C LEU A 69 24.77 -7.54 3.13
N GLY A 70 24.30 -8.56 3.85
CA GLY A 70 23.47 -8.41 5.06
C GLY A 70 21.98 -8.23 4.78
N VAL A 71 21.51 -8.51 3.56
CA VAL A 71 20.08 -8.58 3.23
C VAL A 71 19.63 -10.04 3.26
N PRO A 72 18.96 -10.50 4.33
CA PRO A 72 18.56 -11.91 4.43
C PRO A 72 17.47 -12.25 3.40
N ARG A 73 17.60 -13.40 2.71
CA ARG A 73 16.61 -13.84 1.72
C ARG A 73 15.20 -13.96 2.29
N VAL A 74 15.09 -14.56 3.48
CA VAL A 74 13.80 -14.71 4.18
C VAL A 74 13.20 -13.35 4.53
N GLY A 75 14.01 -12.43 5.06
CA GLY A 75 13.55 -11.09 5.39
C GLY A 75 13.06 -10.31 4.17
N LEU A 76 13.77 -10.43 3.04
CA LEU A 76 13.34 -9.82 1.78
C LEU A 76 12.06 -10.45 1.23
N ALA A 77 11.91 -11.78 1.35
CA ALA A 77 10.69 -12.47 0.97
C ALA A 77 9.49 -12.02 1.82
N LEU A 78 9.67 -11.86 3.14
CA LEU A 78 8.65 -11.34 4.04
C LEU A 78 8.29 -9.88 3.74
N ALA A 79 9.28 -9.05 3.42
CA ALA A 79 9.04 -7.68 3.00
C ALA A 79 8.19 -7.63 1.71
N ARG A 80 8.52 -8.46 0.71
CA ARG A 80 7.72 -8.60 -0.51
C ARG A 80 6.30 -9.07 -0.21
N LEU A 81 6.15 -10.10 0.62
CA LEU A 81 4.85 -10.62 1.03
C LEU A 81 4.00 -9.53 1.69
N GLY A 82 4.59 -8.73 2.58
CA GLY A 82 3.91 -7.61 3.22
C GLY A 82 3.45 -6.57 2.21
N VAL A 83 4.37 -6.03 1.42
CA VAL A 83 4.06 -4.88 0.56
C VAL A 83 3.13 -5.27 -0.61
N TYR A 84 3.34 -6.43 -1.25
CA TYR A 84 2.44 -6.90 -2.30
C TYR A 84 1.14 -7.50 -1.75
N GLY A 85 1.18 -8.12 -0.57
CA GLY A 85 -0.02 -8.57 0.14
C GLY A 85 -0.95 -7.41 0.47
N ALA A 86 -0.40 -6.26 0.88
CA ALA A 86 -1.18 -5.05 1.10
C ALA A 86 -1.95 -4.59 -0.14
N LEU A 87 -1.31 -4.62 -1.32
CA LEU A 87 -2.00 -4.33 -2.59
C LEU A 87 -3.17 -5.30 -2.83
N VAL A 88 -2.96 -6.61 -2.64
CA VAL A 88 -4.01 -7.61 -2.82
C VAL A 88 -5.18 -7.34 -1.89
N PHE A 89 -4.96 -7.16 -0.59
CA PHE A 89 -6.06 -6.85 0.35
C PHE A 89 -6.77 -5.54 0.00
N THR A 90 -6.03 -4.51 -0.40
CA THR A 90 -6.63 -3.21 -0.81
C THR A 90 -7.53 -3.37 -2.05
N LEU A 91 -7.17 -4.23 -3.00
CA LEU A 91 -8.00 -4.49 -4.18
C LEU A 91 -9.35 -5.12 -3.85
N PHE A 92 -9.44 -5.86 -2.74
CA PHE A 92 -10.69 -6.44 -2.29
C PHE A 92 -11.57 -5.48 -1.49
N VAL A 93 -11.09 -4.29 -1.08
CA VAL A 93 -11.86 -3.32 -0.28
C VAL A 93 -13.08 -2.69 -1.01
N PRO A 94 -13.01 -2.30 -2.30
CA PRO A 94 -14.12 -1.61 -2.95
C PRO A 94 -15.43 -2.40 -2.99
N LEU A 95 -15.36 -3.73 -3.15
CA LEU A 95 -16.54 -4.57 -3.30
C LEU A 95 -17.36 -4.65 -1.99
N PRO A 96 -16.80 -5.04 -0.84
CA PRO A 96 -17.51 -5.02 0.44
C PRO A 96 -17.97 -3.62 0.84
N LEU A 97 -17.19 -2.56 0.55
CA LEU A 97 -17.65 -1.18 0.79
C LEU A 97 -18.91 -0.84 -0.02
N PHE A 98 -18.94 -1.22 -1.29
CA PHE A 98 -20.10 -0.98 -2.16
C PHE A 98 -21.31 -1.81 -1.71
N LEU A 99 -21.11 -3.08 -1.38
CA LEU A 99 -22.18 -3.96 -0.89
C LEU A 99 -22.74 -3.50 0.46
N ALA A 100 -21.86 -3.08 1.38
CA ALA A 100 -22.26 -2.52 2.66
C ALA A 100 -23.09 -1.24 2.49
N TRP A 101 -22.73 -0.39 1.54
CA TRP A 101 -23.47 0.83 1.24
C TRP A 101 -24.84 0.56 0.62
N CYS A 102 -24.92 -0.31 -0.38
CA CYS A 102 -26.19 -0.61 -1.08
C CYS A 102 -27.17 -1.41 -0.22
N ASN A 103 -26.68 -2.38 0.56
CA ASN A 103 -27.53 -3.32 1.28
C ASN A 103 -27.56 -3.07 2.80
N SER A 104 -26.92 -2.01 3.29
CA SER A 104 -26.69 -1.75 4.72
C SER A 104 -26.14 -2.99 5.45
N ASN A 105 -25.28 -3.75 4.77
CA ASN A 105 -24.75 -5.01 5.28
C ASN A 105 -23.55 -4.75 6.20
N GLU A 106 -23.78 -4.82 7.50
CA GLU A 106 -22.76 -4.63 8.53
C GLU A 106 -21.60 -5.64 8.41
N GLY A 107 -21.89 -6.87 7.98
CA GLY A 107 -20.86 -7.90 7.77
C GLY A 107 -19.86 -7.52 6.66
N GLU A 108 -20.36 -6.97 5.56
CA GLU A 108 -19.51 -6.49 4.45
C GLU A 108 -18.71 -5.24 4.87
N TRP A 109 -19.28 -4.38 5.71
CA TRP A 109 -18.54 -3.25 6.26
C TRP A 109 -17.38 -3.71 7.16
N GLN A 110 -17.64 -4.65 8.07
CA GLN A 110 -16.60 -5.23 8.92
C GLN A 110 -15.54 -5.95 8.10
N LEU A 111 -15.92 -6.62 7.01
CA LEU A 111 -14.99 -7.24 6.08
C LEU A 111 -14.08 -6.19 5.40
N ALA A 112 -14.65 -5.07 4.93
CA ALA A 112 -13.89 -3.95 4.38
C ALA A 112 -12.88 -3.39 5.39
N VAL A 113 -13.32 -3.16 6.64
CA VAL A 113 -12.47 -2.70 7.75
C VAL A 113 -11.33 -3.70 8.01
N GLY A 114 -11.63 -5.00 8.02
CA GLY A 114 -10.64 -6.06 8.16
C GLY A 114 -9.58 -6.03 7.05
N PHE A 115 -9.99 -5.90 5.79
CA PHE A 115 -9.07 -5.78 4.66
C PHE A 115 -8.20 -4.52 4.75
N LEU A 116 -8.78 -3.37 5.13
CA LEU A 116 -8.04 -2.12 5.35
C LEU A 116 -7.00 -2.26 6.47
N ALA A 117 -7.37 -2.88 7.59
CA ALA A 117 -6.48 -3.12 8.72
C ALA A 117 -5.30 -4.03 8.31
N MET A 118 -5.59 -5.17 7.67
CA MET A 118 -4.57 -6.09 7.19
C MET A 118 -3.64 -5.44 6.16
N SER A 119 -4.19 -4.68 5.21
CA SER A 119 -3.39 -3.95 4.23
C SER A 119 -2.44 -2.94 4.88
N SER A 120 -2.96 -2.11 5.79
CA SER A 120 -2.18 -1.11 6.52
C SER A 120 -1.05 -1.74 7.35
N MET A 121 -1.34 -2.85 8.05
CA MET A 121 -0.33 -3.58 8.81
C MET A 121 0.76 -4.18 7.92
N LEU A 122 0.35 -4.87 6.84
CA LEU A 122 1.27 -5.54 5.92
C LEU A 122 2.17 -4.56 5.17
N LEU A 123 1.63 -3.41 4.74
CA LEU A 123 2.40 -2.36 4.08
C LEU A 123 3.41 -1.75 5.03
N ALA A 124 2.99 -1.37 6.25
CA ALA A 124 3.88 -0.83 7.27
C ALA A 124 4.99 -1.82 7.66
N SER A 125 4.63 -3.08 7.94
CA SER A 125 5.61 -4.11 8.33
C SER A 125 6.55 -4.47 7.18
N GLY A 126 6.02 -4.63 5.97
CA GLY A 126 6.82 -5.01 4.80
C GLY A 126 7.79 -3.92 4.39
N LEU A 127 7.33 -2.66 4.36
CA LEU A 127 8.18 -1.51 4.07
C LEU A 127 9.19 -1.28 5.20
N GLY A 128 8.77 -1.36 6.46
CA GLY A 128 9.65 -1.23 7.63
C GLY A 128 10.77 -2.28 7.66
N LEU A 129 10.45 -3.54 7.42
CA LEU A 129 11.43 -4.62 7.29
C LEU A 129 12.43 -4.33 6.16
N PHE A 130 11.94 -3.96 4.98
CA PHE A 130 12.81 -3.64 3.85
C PHE A 130 13.77 -2.48 4.15
N LEU A 131 13.24 -1.40 4.73
CA LEU A 131 14.04 -0.25 5.13
C LEU A 131 15.10 -0.63 6.17
N THR A 132 14.75 -1.49 7.14
CA THR A 132 15.69 -1.93 8.17
C THR A 132 16.89 -2.66 7.56
N TYR A 133 16.68 -3.52 6.56
CA TYR A 133 17.76 -4.23 5.88
C TYR A 133 18.57 -3.35 4.93
N THR A 134 17.95 -2.32 4.36
CA THR A 134 18.56 -1.48 3.32
C THR A 134 19.04 -0.12 3.82
N TRP A 135 18.83 0.17 5.11
CA TRP A 135 19.07 1.47 5.74
C TRP A 135 20.46 2.05 5.47
N LYS A 136 21.50 1.19 5.50
CA LYS A 136 22.90 1.61 5.29
C LYS A 136 23.18 2.20 3.90
N TRP A 137 22.34 1.91 2.90
CA TRP A 137 22.47 2.45 1.54
C TRP A 137 21.45 3.55 1.24
N ILE A 138 20.37 3.65 2.03
CA ILE A 138 19.33 4.65 1.82
C ILE A 138 19.70 5.92 2.57
N ARG A 139 20.00 6.98 1.81
CA ARG A 139 19.92 8.34 2.34
C ARG A 139 18.52 8.89 2.06
N LEU A 140 17.92 9.55 3.06
CA LEU A 140 16.57 10.12 2.95
C LEU A 140 16.43 11.08 1.75
N SER A 141 17.52 11.76 1.37
CA SER A 141 17.57 12.66 0.20
C SER A 141 17.55 11.93 -1.15
N LEU A 142 17.69 10.61 -1.18
CA LEU A 142 17.69 9.76 -2.38
C LEU A 142 16.41 8.90 -2.47
N LEU A 143 15.41 9.16 -1.63
CA LEU A 143 14.13 8.47 -1.72
C LEU A 143 13.40 8.93 -2.99
N GLY A 144 13.14 7.98 -3.88
CA GLY A 144 12.49 8.20 -5.15
C GLY A 144 10.97 8.35 -5.02
N SER A 145 10.35 8.62 -6.16
CA SER A 145 8.88 8.72 -6.27
C SER A 145 8.14 7.45 -5.82
N GLY A 146 8.73 6.27 -6.00
CA GLY A 146 8.16 5.01 -5.51
C GLY A 146 8.02 4.96 -3.99
N PHE A 147 9.04 5.42 -3.25
CA PHE A 147 8.96 5.49 -1.79
C PHE A 147 7.92 6.50 -1.31
N LEU A 148 7.89 7.68 -1.91
CA LEU A 148 6.89 8.72 -1.58
C LEU A 148 5.47 8.21 -1.82
N ALA A 149 5.24 7.52 -2.94
CA ALA A 149 3.95 6.92 -3.24
C ALA A 149 3.52 5.87 -2.19
N LEU A 150 4.44 5.00 -1.73
CA LEU A 150 4.14 4.04 -0.66
C LEU A 150 3.88 4.73 0.69
N GLY A 151 4.62 5.78 1.02
CA GLY A 151 4.39 6.57 2.24
C GLY A 151 3.03 7.26 2.24
N VAL A 152 2.64 7.86 1.12
CA VAL A 152 1.31 8.47 0.95
C VAL A 152 0.22 7.40 0.97
N ALA A 153 0.42 6.26 0.31
CA ALA A 153 -0.52 5.14 0.36
C ALA A 153 -0.74 4.64 1.79
N GLN A 154 0.32 4.52 2.59
CA GLN A 154 0.22 4.15 4.02
C GLN A 154 -0.59 5.18 4.82
N ALA A 155 -0.32 6.48 4.64
CA ALA A 155 -1.05 7.52 5.34
C ALA A 155 -2.54 7.53 4.97
N LEU A 156 -2.87 7.35 3.69
CA LEU A 156 -4.24 7.27 3.21
C LEU A 156 -4.96 5.98 3.66
N LEU A 157 -4.26 4.84 3.76
CA LEU A 157 -4.81 3.61 4.34
C LEU A 157 -5.20 3.80 5.80
N ILE A 158 -4.36 4.48 6.60
CA ILE A 158 -4.68 4.81 7.99
C ILE A 158 -5.90 5.75 8.03
N LEU A 159 -5.94 6.77 7.18
CA LEU A 159 -7.07 7.68 7.10
C LEU A 159 -8.37 6.96 6.72
N LEU A 160 -8.34 6.06 5.74
CA LEU A 160 -9.47 5.21 5.34
C LEU A 160 -9.94 4.31 6.48
N LEU A 161 -9.01 3.68 7.19
CA LEU A 161 -9.32 2.83 8.34
C LEU A 161 -10.02 3.66 9.44
N MET A 162 -9.48 4.83 9.76
CA MET A 162 -10.10 5.72 10.74
C MET A 162 -11.49 6.20 10.28
N ALA A 163 -11.64 6.58 9.01
CA ALA A 163 -12.91 7.04 8.47
C ALA A 163 -13.98 5.92 8.51
N THR A 164 -13.62 4.70 8.14
CA THR A 164 -14.54 3.55 8.13
C THR A 164 -14.91 3.06 9.54
N VAL A 165 -14.02 3.24 10.53
CA VAL A 165 -14.32 2.92 11.93
C VAL A 165 -15.17 4.01 12.61
N VAL A 166 -14.87 5.29 12.35
CA VAL A 166 -15.57 6.42 13.00
C VAL A 166 -16.95 6.67 12.38
N PHE A 167 -17.11 6.40 11.08
CA PHE A 167 -18.35 6.63 10.35
C PHE A 167 -18.91 5.31 9.78
N PRO A 168 -19.35 4.36 10.64
CA PRO A 168 -20.01 3.17 10.17
C PRO A 168 -21.34 3.53 9.46
N PRO A 169 -21.78 2.72 8.48
CA PRO A 169 -23.07 2.91 7.85
C PRO A 169 -24.15 2.82 8.92
N ARG A 170 -24.88 3.92 9.14
CA ARG A 170 -26.04 3.89 10.04
C ARG A 170 -27.07 2.96 9.43
N ALA A 171 -27.56 2.01 10.23
CA ALA A 171 -28.78 1.29 9.93
C ALA A 171 -29.97 2.27 10.05
N GLU A 172 -30.18 3.12 9.04
CA GLU A 172 -31.44 3.85 8.91
C GLU A 172 -32.35 3.13 7.91
N GLU A 173 -33.60 2.96 8.34
CA GLU A 173 -34.66 2.17 7.72
C GLU A 173 -34.75 2.33 6.21
N LYS A 174 -34.97 1.19 5.54
CA LYS A 174 -35.49 1.04 4.18
C LYS A 174 -36.36 2.24 3.77
N SER A 175 -35.73 3.21 3.13
CA SER A 175 -36.40 4.17 2.27
C SER A 175 -35.96 3.80 0.88
N GLU A 176 -36.87 3.11 0.19
CA GLU A 176 -36.91 2.91 -1.25
C GLU A 176 -36.14 4.03 -1.95
N LEU A 177 -34.91 3.73 -2.35
CA LEU A 177 -34.21 4.50 -3.33
C LEU A 177 -33.93 3.51 -4.44
N ASP A 178 -34.59 3.79 -5.55
CA ASP A 178 -34.32 3.27 -6.89
C ASP A 178 -32.90 2.72 -7.01
N SER A 179 -32.85 1.44 -7.38
CA SER A 179 -31.68 0.68 -7.82
C SER A 179 -30.32 1.36 -7.57
N CYS A 180 -29.55 0.81 -6.63
CA CYS A 180 -28.15 0.56 -7.00
C CYS A 180 -28.13 -0.19 -8.36
#